data_AF-A0A8J3PY12-F1
#
_entry.id   AF-A0A8J3PY12-F1
#
_cell.length_a   1.000
_cell.length_b   1.000
_cell.length_c   1.000
_cell.angle_alpha   90.00
_cell.angle_beta   90.00
_cell.angle_gamma   90.00
#
_symmetry.space_group_name_H-M   'P 1'
#
loop_
_entity.id
_entity.type
_entity.pdbx_description
1 polymer ?
#
loop_
_entity_poly.entity_id
_entity_poly.type
_entity_poly.pdbx_seq_one_letter_code
_entity_poly.pdbx_strand_id
1 'polypeptide(L)'
;MLAGEVWLVALVGVLFGAFSTLEGEVLSGLYPLVVALLLTWITRDAGLWFRRRADGAAWRRVWDGAISLGSAGLALTWGMSLVALARGLSAPLLTLEGVGGGIVVALAFCLHGWTFAAWRLPGDPVVRGARRTGRGLALTALAAAIPAGLTVAVVASALIEHAAPPETLTTMGAIVLPCVPILIGAQAWVWRTFSRGPLPTFF
;
A
#
# COMPACT_ATOMS: atom_id res chain seq x y z
N MET A 1 -0.06 0.38 -12.74
CA MET A 1 -1.07 0.00 -11.73
C MET A 1 -0.84 -1.42 -11.22
N LEU A 2 -0.45 -2.36 -12.09
CA LEU A 2 -0.18 -3.78 -11.75
C LEU A 2 0.84 -4.05 -10.63
N ALA A 3 1.85 -3.19 -10.43
CA ALA A 3 2.92 -3.48 -9.46
C ALA A 3 2.44 -3.54 -8.01
N GLY A 4 1.46 -2.73 -7.61
CA GLY A 4 0.94 -2.73 -6.23
C GLY A 4 0.07 -3.95 -5.93
N GLU A 5 -0.72 -4.37 -6.91
CA GLU A 5 -1.66 -5.49 -6.79
C GLU A 5 -0.91 -6.81 -6.62
N VAL A 6 0.20 -7.00 -7.35
CA VAL A 6 1.07 -8.18 -7.21
C VAL A 6 1.62 -8.30 -5.79
N TRP A 7 2.05 -7.20 -5.19
CA TRP A 7 2.56 -7.22 -3.81
C TRP A 7 1.46 -7.50 -2.78
N LEU A 8 0.25 -6.98 -3.01
CA LEU A 8 -0.88 -7.25 -2.13
C LEU A 8 -1.30 -8.72 -2.21
N VAL A 9 -1.38 -9.29 -3.42
CA VAL A 9 -1.67 -10.73 -3.60
C VAL A 9 -0.56 -11.58 -2.99
N ALA A 10 0.71 -11.20 -3.16
CA ALA A 10 1.83 -11.90 -2.53
C ALA A 10 1.74 -11.87 -1.00
N LEU A 11 1.40 -10.71 -0.41
CA LEU A 11 1.21 -10.57 1.03
C LEU A 11 0.10 -11.50 1.53
N VAL A 12 -1.04 -11.54 0.84
CA VAL A 12 -2.15 -12.45 1.17
C VAL A 12 -1.71 -13.90 1.04
N GLY A 13 -1.03 -14.27 -0.05
CA GLY A 13 -0.52 -15.64 -0.24
C GLY A 13 0.46 -16.07 0.86
N VAL A 14 1.32 -15.17 1.33
CA VAL A 14 2.22 -15.42 2.47
C VAL A 14 1.42 -15.60 3.76
N LEU A 15 0.41 -14.78 4.01
CA LEU A 15 -0.44 -14.92 5.20
C LEU A 15 -1.13 -16.29 5.26
N PHE A 16 -1.77 -16.70 4.18
CA PHE A 16 -2.46 -17.99 4.08
C PHE A 16 -1.49 -19.18 4.13
N GLY A 17 -0.31 -19.06 3.51
CA GLY A 17 0.65 -20.16 3.43
C GLY A 17 1.50 -20.34 4.69
N ALA A 18 2.01 -19.24 5.24
CA ALA A 18 2.97 -19.26 6.34
C ALA A 18 2.33 -19.11 7.73
N PHE A 19 1.10 -18.59 7.82
CA PHE A 19 0.43 -18.28 9.08
C PHE A 19 -1.05 -18.69 9.08
N SER A 20 -1.33 -19.94 8.69
CA SER A 20 -2.69 -20.46 8.50
C SER A 20 -3.57 -20.39 9.76
N THR A 21 -2.98 -20.45 10.96
CA THR A 21 -3.72 -20.32 12.23
C THR A 21 -4.07 -18.86 12.55
N LEU A 22 -3.22 -17.89 12.19
CA LEU A 22 -3.50 -16.45 12.36
C LEU A 22 -4.46 -15.91 11.31
N GLU A 23 -4.54 -16.54 10.14
CA GLU A 23 -5.40 -16.12 9.04
C GLU A 23 -6.85 -15.88 9.49
N GLY A 24 -7.43 -16.86 10.21
CA GLY A 24 -8.81 -16.79 10.68
C GLY A 24 -9.06 -15.64 11.65
N GLU A 25 -8.12 -15.39 12.56
CA GLU A 25 -8.21 -14.30 13.54
C GLU A 25 -8.05 -12.94 12.86
N VAL A 26 -7.06 -12.79 11.99
CA VAL A 26 -6.77 -11.54 11.26
C VAL A 26 -7.94 -11.17 10.35
N LEU A 27 -8.46 -12.12 9.57
CA LEU A 27 -9.57 -11.86 8.66
C LEU A 27 -10.87 -11.54 9.39
N SER A 28 -11.17 -12.25 10.49
CA SER A 28 -12.38 -11.99 11.27
C SER A 28 -12.31 -10.67 12.03
N GLY A 29 -11.19 -10.39 12.70
CA GLY A 29 -10.98 -9.15 13.46
C GLY A 29 -10.91 -7.91 12.59
N LEU A 30 -10.30 -8.00 11.40
CA LEU A 30 -10.20 -6.88 10.45
C LEU A 30 -11.33 -6.83 9.43
N TYR A 31 -12.31 -7.73 9.48
CA TYR A 31 -13.34 -7.88 8.44
C TYR A 31 -13.96 -6.54 7.99
N PRO A 32 -14.42 -5.64 8.89
CA PRO A 32 -14.98 -4.35 8.48
C PRO A 32 -13.97 -3.45 7.77
N LEU A 33 -12.71 -3.46 8.20
CA LEU A 33 -11.63 -2.69 7.58
C LEU A 33 -11.22 -3.28 6.23
N VAL A 34 -11.20 -4.61 6.09
CA VAL A 34 -10.94 -5.29 4.81
C VAL A 34 -12.03 -4.96 3.80
N VAL A 35 -13.31 -5.01 4.19
CA VAL A 35 -14.42 -4.61 3.32
C VAL A 35 -14.29 -3.14 2.90
N ALA A 36 -14.01 -2.23 3.84
CA ALA A 36 -13.80 -0.82 3.53
C ALA A 36 -12.59 -0.60 2.60
N LEU A 37 -11.51 -1.35 2.81
CA LEU A 37 -10.31 -1.33 1.97
C LEU A 37 -10.64 -1.77 0.53
N LEU A 38 -11.41 -2.85 0.37
CA LEU A 38 -11.83 -3.33 -0.95
C LEU A 38 -12.74 -2.32 -1.66
N LEU A 39 -13.70 -1.73 -0.95
CA LEU A 39 -14.60 -0.72 -1.53
C LEU A 39 -13.84 0.53 -1.98
N THR A 40 -12.89 1.00 -1.17
CA THR A 40 -12.06 2.18 -1.50
C THR A 40 -11.10 1.89 -2.65
N TRP A 41 -10.55 0.68 -2.70
CA TRP A 41 -9.75 0.21 -3.84
C TRP A 41 -10.56 0.14 -5.12
N ILE A 42 -11.71 -0.57 -5.13
CA ILE A 42 -12.58 -0.68 -6.31
C ILE A 42 -12.98 0.72 -6.80
N THR A 43 -13.35 1.63 -5.90
CA THR A 43 -13.73 3.00 -6.25
C THR A 43 -12.58 3.76 -6.94
N ARG A 44 -11.36 3.60 -6.43
CA ARG A 44 -10.16 4.22 -7.00
C ARG A 44 -9.85 3.69 -8.40
N ASP A 45 -9.92 2.38 -8.58
CA ASP A 45 -9.59 1.74 -9.86
C ASP A 45 -10.66 2.00 -10.91
N ALA A 46 -11.94 1.94 -10.51
CA ALA A 46 -13.06 2.41 -11.33
C ALA A 46 -12.84 3.86 -11.76
N GLY A 47 -12.46 4.74 -10.83
CA GLY A 47 -12.15 6.13 -11.14
C GLY A 47 -11.05 6.29 -12.19
N LEU A 48 -9.96 5.54 -12.07
CA LEU A 48 -8.86 5.60 -13.04
C LEU A 48 -9.27 5.12 -14.44
N TRP A 49 -10.17 4.14 -14.53
CA TRP A 49 -10.67 3.62 -15.79
C TRP A 49 -11.75 4.52 -16.43
N PHE A 50 -12.75 4.93 -15.65
CA PHE A 50 -13.90 5.70 -16.14
C PHE A 50 -13.59 7.17 -16.41
N ARG A 51 -12.59 7.75 -15.73
CA ARG A 51 -12.19 9.16 -15.94
C ARG A 51 -11.92 9.51 -17.40
N ARG A 52 -11.38 8.57 -18.20
CA ARG A 52 -11.02 8.76 -19.61
C ARG A 52 -12.13 8.34 -20.59
N ARG A 53 -13.25 7.81 -20.10
CA ARG A 53 -14.28 7.17 -20.92
C ARG A 53 -15.28 8.18 -21.54
N ALA A 54 -15.42 9.35 -20.93
CA ALA A 54 -16.31 10.40 -21.39
C ALA A 54 -15.68 11.78 -21.22
N ASP A 55 -16.03 12.70 -22.11
CA ASP A 55 -15.58 14.08 -22.08
C ASP A 55 -16.53 14.96 -21.24
N GLY A 56 -15.96 15.87 -20.48
CA GLY A 56 -16.72 16.84 -19.70
C GLY A 56 -16.03 17.23 -18.40
N ALA A 57 -16.07 18.52 -18.06
CA ALA A 57 -15.47 19.01 -16.82
C ALA A 57 -16.14 18.41 -15.57
N ALA A 58 -17.47 18.22 -15.58
CA ALA A 58 -18.19 17.59 -14.48
C ALA A 58 -17.83 16.11 -14.31
N TRP A 59 -17.76 15.35 -15.41
CA TRP A 59 -17.36 13.94 -15.40
C TRP A 59 -15.96 13.75 -14.81
N ARG A 60 -14.99 14.53 -15.30
CA ARG A 60 -13.62 14.48 -14.78
C ARG A 60 -13.56 14.81 -13.29
N ARG A 61 -14.27 15.86 -12.83
CA ARG A 61 -14.31 16.22 -11.40
C ARG A 61 -14.86 15.11 -10.51
N VAL A 62 -15.93 14.43 -10.94
CA VAL A 62 -16.52 13.32 -10.18
C VAL A 62 -15.50 12.20 -10.01
N TRP A 63 -14.85 11.77 -11.10
CA TRP A 63 -13.88 10.68 -11.02
C TRP A 63 -12.56 11.09 -10.36
N ASP A 64 -12.12 12.34 -10.50
CA ASP A 64 -10.99 12.89 -9.75
C ASP A 64 -11.27 12.87 -8.24
N GLY A 65 -12.52 13.20 -7.84
CA GLY A 65 -13.01 13.07 -6.47
C GLY A 65 -13.02 11.62 -5.99
N ALA A 66 -13.55 10.69 -6.80
CA ALA A 66 -13.58 9.26 -6.48
C ALA A 66 -12.17 8.67 -6.31
N ILE A 67 -11.22 9.03 -7.17
CA ILE A 67 -9.82 8.61 -7.06
C ILE A 67 -9.20 9.15 -5.78
N SER A 68 -9.44 10.42 -5.45
CA SER A 68 -8.88 11.08 -4.27
C SER A 68 -9.43 10.48 -2.98
N LEU A 69 -10.76 10.33 -2.88
CA LEU A 69 -11.44 9.74 -1.73
C LEU A 69 -11.11 8.25 -1.59
N GLY A 70 -11.08 7.50 -2.69
CA GLY A 70 -10.68 6.09 -2.70
C GLY A 70 -9.24 5.91 -2.21
N SER A 71 -8.33 6.78 -2.65
CA SER A 71 -6.92 6.74 -2.22
C SER A 71 -6.74 7.15 -0.75
N ALA A 72 -7.49 8.15 -0.27
CA ALA A 72 -7.50 8.54 1.13
C ALA A 72 -8.08 7.43 2.02
N GLY A 73 -9.21 6.85 1.62
CA GLY A 73 -9.85 5.73 2.31
C GLY A 73 -8.95 4.49 2.38
N LEU A 74 -8.23 4.18 1.30
CA LEU A 74 -7.25 3.10 1.28
C LEU A 74 -6.13 3.32 2.29
N ALA A 75 -5.58 4.55 2.36
CA ALA A 75 -4.53 4.87 3.31
C ALA A 75 -5.01 4.85 4.78
N LEU A 76 -6.22 5.36 5.03
CA LEU A 76 -6.85 5.35 6.35
C LEU A 76 -7.11 3.92 6.84
N THR A 77 -7.74 3.09 6.00
CA THR A 77 -8.02 1.68 6.34
C THR A 77 -6.73 0.91 6.61
N TRP A 78 -5.67 1.16 5.85
CA TRP A 78 -4.37 0.55 6.10
C TRP A 78 -3.78 0.93 7.46
N GLY A 79 -3.77 2.22 7.80
CA GLY A 79 -3.25 2.65 9.10
C GLY A 79 -4.10 2.18 10.28
N MET A 80 -5.43 2.14 10.13
CA MET A 80 -6.32 1.56 11.14
C MET A 80 -6.06 0.06 11.34
N SER A 81 -5.83 -0.69 10.26
CA SER A 81 -5.48 -2.12 10.34
C SER A 81 -4.16 -2.36 11.07
N LEU A 82 -3.15 -1.52 10.83
CA LEU A 82 -1.86 -1.61 11.54
C LEU A 82 -2.04 -1.41 13.06
N VAL A 83 -2.83 -0.41 13.47
CA VAL A 83 -3.13 -0.19 14.90
C VAL A 83 -3.97 -1.33 15.49
N ALA A 84 -4.94 -1.85 14.75
CA ALA A 84 -5.76 -2.97 15.20
C ALA A 84 -4.92 -4.24 15.41
N LEU A 85 -3.99 -4.53 14.50
CA LEU A 85 -3.02 -5.63 14.64
C LEU A 85 -2.12 -5.44 15.86
N ALA A 86 -1.57 -4.23 16.04
CA ALA A 86 -0.66 -3.93 17.14
C ALA A 86 -1.32 -4.02 18.53
N ARG A 87 -2.64 -3.84 18.63
CA ARG A 87 -3.38 -3.89 19.91
C ARG A 87 -4.02 -5.24 20.22
N GLY A 88 -3.88 -6.22 19.34
CA GLY A 88 -4.64 -7.47 19.42
C GLY A 88 -6.06 -7.26 18.89
N LEU A 89 -6.43 -8.08 17.91
CA LEU A 89 -7.61 -7.96 17.04
C LEU A 89 -8.98 -7.94 17.73
N SER A 90 -9.01 -8.12 19.05
CA SER A 90 -10.21 -8.07 19.89
C SER A 90 -10.66 -6.64 20.22
N ALA A 91 -9.81 -5.64 20.00
CA ALA A 91 -10.13 -4.24 20.29
C ALA A 91 -11.11 -3.63 19.26
N PRO A 92 -12.00 -2.71 19.67
CA PRO A 92 -12.84 -1.98 18.73
C PRO A 92 -12.01 -1.21 17.67
N LEU A 93 -12.45 -1.28 16.41
CA LEU A 93 -11.73 -0.70 15.27
C LEU A 93 -11.84 0.83 15.22
N LEU A 94 -13.02 1.37 15.57
CA LEU A 94 -13.33 2.81 15.56
C LEU A 94 -12.97 3.47 16.89
N THR A 95 -11.69 3.41 17.25
CA THR A 95 -11.14 4.07 18.45
C THR A 95 -10.33 5.31 18.05
N LEU A 96 -10.13 6.22 19.00
CA LEU A 96 -9.30 7.41 18.78
C LEU A 96 -7.90 7.05 18.28
N GLU A 97 -7.29 6.02 18.87
CA GLU A 97 -5.97 5.53 18.48
C GLU A 97 -5.99 4.90 17.07
N GLY A 98 -7.01 4.08 16.77
CA GLY A 98 -7.16 3.46 15.45
C GLY A 98 -7.31 4.50 14.34
N VAL A 99 -8.25 5.43 14.52
CA VAL A 99 -8.48 6.55 13.58
C VAL A 99 -7.25 7.46 13.51
N GLY A 100 -6.64 7.76 14.66
CA GLY A 100 -5.41 8.56 14.74
C GLY A 100 -4.25 7.93 13.96
N GLY A 101 -4.01 6.64 14.14
CA GLY A 101 -2.99 5.90 13.37
C GLY A 101 -3.32 5.83 11.88
N GLY A 102 -4.60 5.65 11.53
CA GLY A 102 -5.10 5.80 10.17
C GLY A 102 -4.72 7.14 9.54
N ILE A 103 -4.99 8.25 10.24
CA ILE A 103 -4.66 9.60 9.80
C ILE A 103 -3.14 9.79 9.65
N VAL A 104 -2.35 9.32 10.62
CA VAL A 104 -0.88 9.41 10.56
C VAL A 104 -0.34 8.71 9.31
N VAL A 105 -0.80 7.49 9.02
CA VAL A 105 -0.40 6.74 7.82
C VAL A 105 -0.86 7.46 6.55
N ALA A 106 -2.10 7.96 6.51
CA ALA A 106 -2.61 8.71 5.37
C ALA A 106 -1.79 9.99 5.09
N LEU A 107 -1.39 10.72 6.13
CA LEU A 107 -0.52 11.89 6.01
C LEU A 107 0.88 11.51 5.53
N ALA A 108 1.44 10.41 6.02
CA ALA A 108 2.74 9.92 5.57
C ALA A 108 2.71 9.55 4.07
N PHE A 109 1.65 8.89 3.61
CA PHE A 109 1.45 8.58 2.18
C PHE A 109 1.24 9.85 1.34
N CYS A 110 0.49 10.83 1.85
CA CYS A 110 0.30 12.11 1.19
C CYS A 110 1.64 12.87 1.04
N LEU A 111 2.44 12.91 2.11
CA LEU A 111 3.77 13.51 2.09
C LEU A 111 4.68 12.80 1.07
N HIS A 112 4.71 11.47 1.08
CA HIS A 112 5.50 10.70 0.14
C HIS A 112 5.05 10.95 -1.30
N GLY A 113 3.75 10.88 -1.59
CA GLY A 113 3.18 11.16 -2.91
C GLY A 113 3.50 12.57 -3.40
N TRP A 114 3.43 13.57 -2.51
CA TRP A 114 3.82 14.94 -2.83
C TRP A 114 5.31 15.08 -3.12
N THR A 115 6.19 14.41 -2.35
CA THR A 115 7.63 14.39 -2.68
C THR A 115 7.92 13.71 -4.01
N PHE A 116 7.20 12.64 -4.33
CA PHE A 116 7.33 11.93 -5.60
C PHE A 116 6.91 12.82 -6.76
N ALA A 117 5.76 13.51 -6.63
CA ALA A 117 5.29 14.46 -7.63
C ALA A 117 6.31 15.59 -7.85
N ALA A 118 6.87 16.16 -6.78
CA ALA A 118 7.87 17.23 -6.86
C ALA A 118 9.20 16.78 -7.47
N TRP A 119 9.56 15.50 -7.29
CA TRP A 119 10.74 14.90 -7.91
C TRP A 119 10.52 14.61 -9.39
N ARG A 120 9.31 14.18 -9.79
CA ARG A 120 8.99 13.76 -11.16
C ARG A 120 8.53 14.89 -12.08
N LEU A 121 8.00 15.99 -11.52
CA LEU A 121 7.49 17.16 -12.25
C LEU A 121 8.22 18.45 -11.82
N PRO A 122 9.51 18.62 -12.17
CA PRO A 122 10.26 19.80 -11.75
C PRO A 122 9.72 21.08 -12.40
N GLY A 123 9.29 22.06 -11.58
CA GLY A 123 8.83 23.36 -12.06
C GLY A 123 7.36 23.40 -12.51
N ASP A 124 6.62 22.31 -12.32
CA ASP A 124 5.19 22.29 -12.61
C ASP A 124 4.41 23.13 -11.58
N PRO A 125 3.54 24.07 -12.01
CA PRO A 125 2.77 24.93 -11.12
C PRO A 125 1.80 24.16 -10.20
N VAL A 126 1.43 22.92 -10.56
CA VAL A 126 0.62 22.02 -9.72
C VAL A 126 1.42 21.60 -8.47
N VAL A 127 2.74 21.45 -8.58
CA VAL A 127 3.61 21.06 -7.46
C VAL A 127 4.43 22.27 -7.00
N ARG A 128 3.76 23.16 -6.26
CA ARG A 128 4.39 24.37 -5.70
C ARG A 128 5.58 24.02 -4.78
N GLY A 129 6.72 24.70 -4.97
CA GLY A 129 7.57 25.10 -3.85
C GLY A 129 9.01 24.59 -3.75
N ALA A 130 9.46 23.49 -4.37
CA ALA A 130 10.90 23.16 -4.42
C ALA A 130 11.20 21.93 -5.29
N ARG A 131 12.34 21.94 -5.99
CA ARG A 131 12.95 20.71 -6.52
C ARG A 131 13.27 19.80 -5.34
N ARG A 132 12.68 18.60 -5.31
CA ARG A 132 13.04 17.59 -4.31
C ARG A 132 14.08 16.64 -4.86
N THR A 133 15.00 16.21 -4.00
CA THR A 133 16.07 15.28 -4.36
C THR A 133 15.60 13.84 -4.20
N GLY A 134 16.27 12.90 -4.88
CA GLY A 134 16.00 11.47 -4.69
C GLY A 134 16.19 11.00 -3.24
N ARG A 135 17.06 11.66 -2.46
CA ARG A 135 17.21 11.39 -1.02
C ARG A 135 15.93 11.71 -0.22
N GLY A 136 15.27 12.83 -0.52
CA GLY A 136 13.99 13.19 0.13
C GLY A 136 12.88 12.19 -0.16
N LEU A 137 12.86 11.61 -1.37
CA LEU A 137 11.93 10.53 -1.72
C LEU A 137 12.19 9.28 -0.88
N ALA A 138 13.45 8.86 -0.74
CA ALA A 138 13.82 7.70 0.08
C ALA A 138 13.47 7.92 1.56
N LEU A 139 13.75 9.10 2.11
CA LEU A 139 13.45 9.42 3.51
C LEU A 139 11.95 9.38 3.81
N THR A 140 11.12 9.94 2.93
CA THR A 140 9.66 9.89 3.12
C THR A 140 9.08 8.51 2.87
N ALA A 141 9.67 7.71 1.97
CA ALA A 141 9.32 6.30 1.81
C ALA A 141 9.59 5.51 3.08
N LEU A 142 10.79 5.69 3.67
CA LEU A 142 11.15 5.07 4.94
C LEU A 142 10.21 5.51 6.06
N ALA A 143 9.94 6.82 6.17
CA ALA A 143 9.01 7.35 7.16
C ALA A 143 7.60 6.75 7.03
N ALA A 144 7.10 6.57 5.80
CA ALA A 144 5.82 5.92 5.53
C ALA A 144 5.83 4.42 5.84
N ALA A 145 6.99 3.76 5.82
CA ALA A 145 7.13 2.33 6.12
C ALA A 145 7.27 2.04 7.63
N ILE A 146 7.69 3.02 8.44
CA ILE A 146 7.89 2.85 9.89
C ILE A 146 6.66 2.25 10.60
N PRO A 147 5.42 2.73 10.42
CA PRO A 147 4.27 2.17 11.12
C PRO A 147 4.05 0.68 10.85
N ALA A 148 4.27 0.25 9.59
CA ALA A 148 4.18 -1.15 9.23
C ALA A 148 5.30 -1.97 9.89
N GLY A 149 6.53 -1.47 9.86
CA GLY A 149 7.67 -2.12 10.52
C GLY A 149 7.49 -2.25 12.04
N LEU A 150 6.98 -1.21 12.69
CA LEU A 150 6.66 -1.23 14.12
C LEU A 150 5.56 -2.25 14.44
N THR A 151 4.52 -2.30 13.61
CA THR A 151 3.44 -3.29 13.80
C THR A 151 4.00 -4.70 13.69
N VAL A 152 4.80 -4.98 12.66
CA VAL A 152 5.48 -6.28 12.49
C VAL A 152 6.36 -6.61 13.71
N ALA A 153 7.11 -5.64 14.23
CA ALA A 153 7.93 -5.84 15.42
C ALA A 153 7.09 -6.15 16.67
N VAL A 154 5.94 -5.49 16.84
CA VAL A 154 5.00 -5.74 17.96
C VAL A 154 4.37 -7.12 17.86
N VAL A 155 3.95 -7.56 16.66
CA VAL A 155 3.32 -8.87 16.48
C VAL A 155 4.33 -10.00 16.20
N ALA A 156 5.64 -9.73 16.25
CA ALA A 156 6.68 -10.67 15.85
C ALA A 156 6.64 -11.96 16.67
N SER A 157 6.42 -11.87 17.98
CA SER A 157 6.29 -13.06 18.84
C SER A 157 5.11 -13.93 18.42
N ALA A 158 3.94 -13.33 18.20
CA ALA A 158 2.74 -14.03 17.75
C ALA A 158 2.95 -14.67 16.36
N LEU A 159 3.63 -13.98 15.44
CA LEU A 159 4.00 -14.54 14.13
C LEU A 159 4.91 -15.76 14.27
N ILE A 160 5.89 -15.75 15.17
CA ILE A 160 6.81 -16.88 15.39
C ILE A 160 6.05 -18.06 16.00
N GLU A 161 5.18 -17.81 16.98
CA GLU A 161 4.39 -18.85 17.66
C GLU A 161 3.40 -19.56 16.73
N HIS A 162 2.84 -18.82 15.77
CA HIS A 162 1.81 -19.32 14.85
C HIS A 162 2.36 -19.60 13.44
N ALA A 163 3.68 -19.62 13.29
CA ALA A 163 4.30 -19.95 12.02
C ALA A 163 4.00 -21.40 11.63
N ALA A 164 3.87 -21.65 10.33
CA ALA A 164 3.69 -22.99 9.79
C ALA A 164 4.83 -23.94 10.23
N PRO A 165 4.61 -25.27 10.22
CA PRO A 165 5.65 -26.24 10.58
C PRO A 165 6.94 -26.03 9.77
N PRO A 166 8.13 -26.37 10.33
CA PRO A 166 9.42 -26.15 9.67
C PRO A 166 9.51 -26.77 8.26
N GLU A 167 8.84 -27.90 8.03
CA GLU A 167 8.78 -28.56 6.72
C GLU A 167 8.03 -27.72 5.67
N THR A 168 6.92 -27.11 6.07
CA THR A 168 6.15 -26.19 5.22
C THR A 168 6.97 -24.93 4.94
N LEU A 169 7.60 -24.36 5.97
CA LEU A 169 8.43 -23.15 5.82
C LEU A 169 9.68 -23.37 4.96
N THR A 170 10.32 -24.54 5.07
CA THR A 170 11.47 -24.89 4.21
C THR A 170 11.04 -25.09 2.76
N THR A 171 9.90 -25.73 2.52
CA THR A 171 9.33 -25.88 1.17
C THR A 171 8.96 -24.53 0.56
N MET A 172 8.26 -23.68 1.30
CA MET A 172 7.94 -22.32 0.87
C MET A 172 9.21 -21.50 0.65
N GLY A 173 10.18 -21.58 1.57
CA GLY A 173 11.47 -20.92 1.47
C GLY A 173 12.24 -21.32 0.21
N ALA A 174 12.26 -22.61 -0.14
CA ALA A 174 12.92 -23.11 -1.35
C ALA A 174 12.32 -22.52 -2.64
N ILE A 175 11.03 -22.19 -2.65
CA ILE A 175 10.35 -21.54 -3.79
C ILE A 175 10.55 -20.02 -3.75
N VAL A 176 10.37 -19.40 -2.58
CA VAL A 176 10.38 -17.93 -2.41
C VAL A 176 11.79 -17.36 -2.58
N LEU A 177 12.81 -18.03 -2.05
CA LEU A 177 14.19 -17.56 -2.05
C LEU A 177 14.77 -17.31 -3.46
N PRO A 178 14.52 -18.15 -4.48
CA PRO A 178 14.89 -17.82 -5.86
C PRO A 178 13.90 -16.88 -6.56
N CYS A 179 12.59 -17.00 -6.30
CA CYS A 179 11.59 -16.21 -7.01
C CYS A 179 11.63 -14.72 -6.65
N VAL A 180 11.83 -14.37 -5.37
CA VAL A 180 11.81 -12.97 -4.92
C VAL A 180 12.93 -12.13 -5.56
N PRO A 181 14.21 -12.57 -5.58
CA PRO A 181 15.28 -11.86 -6.28
C PRO A 181 15.01 -11.71 -7.78
N ILE A 182 14.42 -12.72 -8.44
CA ILE A 182 14.04 -12.66 -9.85
C ILE A 182 12.97 -11.59 -10.08
N LEU A 183 11.92 -11.56 -9.25
CA LEU A 183 10.85 -10.57 -9.34
C LEU A 183 11.37 -9.15 -9.10
N ILE A 184 12.22 -8.96 -8.08
CA ILE A 184 12.87 -7.66 -7.80
C ILE A 184 13.77 -7.27 -8.98
N GLY A 185 14.54 -8.21 -9.53
CA GLY A 185 15.38 -7.99 -10.71
C GLY A 185 14.58 -7.58 -11.94
N ALA A 186 13.46 -8.26 -12.20
CA ALA A 186 12.54 -7.94 -13.29
C ALA A 186 11.91 -6.55 -13.11
N GLN A 187 11.47 -6.20 -11.89
CA GLN A 187 10.93 -4.88 -11.58
C GLN A 187 11.99 -3.78 -11.74
N ALA A 188 13.22 -4.02 -11.27
CA ALA A 188 14.34 -3.10 -11.45
C ALA A 188 14.71 -2.93 -12.93
N TRP A 189 14.66 -4.00 -13.71
CA TRP A 189 14.90 -3.97 -15.15
C TRP A 189 13.82 -3.16 -15.88
N VAL A 190 12.54 -3.47 -15.66
CA VAL A 190 11.40 -2.70 -16.21
C VAL A 190 11.53 -1.23 -15.83
N TRP A 191 11.79 -0.94 -14.55
CA TRP A 191 11.97 0.44 -14.10
C TRP A 191 13.15 1.12 -14.82
N ARG A 192 14.31 0.48 -14.98
CA ARG A 192 15.44 1.06 -15.72
C ARG A 192 15.10 1.31 -17.19
N THR A 193 14.40 0.38 -17.84
CA THR A 193 14.01 0.48 -19.25
C THR A 193 13.00 1.62 -19.49
N PHE A 194 12.02 1.80 -18.60
CA PHE A 194 10.96 2.80 -18.77
C PHE A 194 11.15 4.09 -17.97
N SER A 195 12.20 4.18 -17.13
CA SER A 195 12.53 5.42 -16.38
C SER A 195 13.22 6.47 -17.24
N ARG A 196 13.79 6.08 -18.38
CA ARG A 196 14.46 6.96 -19.33
C ARG A 196 13.65 7.08 -20.62
N GLY A 197 12.73 8.03 -20.63
CA GLY A 197 12.01 8.47 -21.81
C GLY A 197 11.11 9.64 -21.45
N PRO A 198 10.86 10.61 -22.36
CA PRO A 198 9.74 11.53 -22.18
C PRO A 198 8.48 10.68 -21.97
N LEU A 199 7.63 11.07 -21.01
CA LEU A 199 6.32 10.46 -20.86
C LEU A 199 5.67 10.49 -22.25
N PRO A 200 5.38 9.33 -22.87
CA PRO A 200 4.67 9.36 -24.13
C PRO A 200 3.38 10.13 -23.91
N THR A 201 3.13 11.15 -24.73
CA THR A 201 1.95 12.03 -24.70
C THR A 201 0.69 11.30 -25.17
N PHE A 202 0.55 10.03 -24.77
CA PHE A 202 -0.68 9.25 -24.90
C PHE A 202 -1.57 9.38 -23.65
N PHE A 203 -1.39 10.45 -22.85
CA PHE A 203 -2.12 10.67 -21.60
C PHE A 203 -2.84 12.01 -21.53
#